data_AF-A0A9D1IZL5-F1
#
_entry.id   AF-A0A9D1IZL5-F1
#
_cell.length_a   1.000
_cell.length_b   1.000
_cell.length_c   1.000
_cell.angle_alpha   90.00
_cell.angle_beta   90.00
_cell.angle_gamma   90.00
#
_symmetry.space_group_name_H-M   'P 1'
#
loop_
_entity.id
_entity.type
_entity.pdbx_description
1 polymer ?
#
loop_
_entity_poly.entity_id
_entity_poly.type
_entity_poly.pdbx_seq_one_letter_code
_entity_poly.pdbx_strand_id
1 'polypeptide(L)'
;MAQIVTNVQERIYQIKRWLGVNEAQEGEASLKMGEAAVMRNFKVTAGGALKKRGGSKNIAGLMSGYTVEVDTGTTDVLLTEEQESTAALTMYPNIEVDSVGGITLTGEPAEVTASNEDAYIGWYYRHSDGLVYKFTGVTT
;
A
#
# COMPACT_ATOMS: atom_id res chain seq x y z
N MET A 1 -34.73 -26.80 -6.64
CA MET A 1 -33.59 -26.12 -7.29
C MET A 1 -33.41 -26.73 -8.66
N ALA A 2 -33.44 -25.92 -9.73
CA ALA A 2 -33.22 -26.40 -11.09
C ALA A 2 -31.74 -26.26 -11.46
N GLN A 3 -31.13 -27.31 -12.00
CA GLN A 3 -29.75 -27.30 -12.47
C GLN A 3 -29.76 -27.13 -14.00
N ILE A 4 -29.26 -25.99 -14.48
CA ILE A 4 -29.13 -25.72 -15.91
C ILE A 4 -27.75 -26.22 -16.35
N VAL A 5 -27.73 -27.30 -17.13
CA VAL A 5 -26.50 -27.81 -17.76
C VAL A 5 -26.43 -27.23 -19.17
N THR A 6 -25.62 -26.19 -19.36
CA THR A 6 -25.35 -25.64 -20.70
C THR A 6 -24.23 -26.43 -21.36
N ASN A 7 -24.57 -27.19 -22.40
CA ASN A 7 -23.59 -27.88 -23.24
C ASN A 7 -23.10 -26.89 -24.32
N VAL A 8 -22.19 -25.99 -23.94
CA VAL A 8 -21.53 -25.10 -24.92
C VAL A 8 -20.50 -25.95 -25.65
N GLN A 9 -20.79 -26.33 -26.89
CA GLN A 9 -19.80 -26.91 -27.79
C GLN A 9 -18.75 -25.84 -28.13
N GLU A 10 -17.72 -25.72 -27.30
CA GLU A 10 -16.54 -24.92 -27.62
C GLU A 10 -15.85 -25.55 -28.84
N ARG A 11 -16.03 -24.94 -30.01
CA ARG A 11 -15.19 -25.25 -31.16
C ARG A 11 -13.88 -24.48 -30.99
N ILE A 12 -12.82 -25.19 -30.62
CA ILE A 12 -11.47 -24.64 -30.53
C ILE A 12 -10.97 -24.36 -31.96
N TYR A 13 -11.05 -23.10 -32.40
CA TYR A 13 -10.42 -22.65 -33.63
C TYR A 13 -8.95 -22.30 -33.34
N GLN A 14 -8.03 -23.06 -33.93
CA GLN A 14 -6.59 -22.83 -33.75
C GLN A 14 -6.07 -21.82 -34.79
N ILE A 15 -5.63 -20.65 -34.33
CA ILE A 15 -4.89 -19.71 -35.16
C ILE A 15 -3.47 -20.25 -35.36
N LYS A 16 -3.10 -20.62 -36.58
CA LYS A 16 -1.77 -21.16 -36.91
C LYS A 16 -0.69 -20.08 -37.02
N ARG A 17 -1.04 -18.86 -37.45
CA ARG A 17 -0.12 -17.72 -37.60
C ARG A 17 -0.87 -16.40 -37.46
N TRP A 18 -0.25 -15.40 -36.83
CA TRP A 18 -0.77 -14.04 -36.77
C TRP A 18 -0.11 -13.16 -37.83
N LEU A 19 -0.90 -12.45 -38.64
CA LEU A 19 -0.44 -11.61 -39.75
C LEU A 19 -0.42 -10.11 -39.41
N GLY A 20 -0.66 -9.72 -38.16
CA GLY A 20 -0.73 -8.31 -37.78
C GLY A 20 -2.09 -7.66 -38.06
N VAL A 21 -2.29 -6.45 -37.52
CA VAL A 21 -3.55 -5.69 -37.65
C VAL A 21 -3.61 -4.87 -38.95
N ASN A 22 -2.47 -4.61 -39.60
CA ASN A 22 -2.37 -3.70 -40.75
C ASN A 22 -1.64 -4.28 -41.99
N GLU A 23 -1.48 -5.60 -42.09
CA GLU A 23 -0.96 -6.24 -43.33
C GLU A 23 -2.07 -6.88 -44.19
N ALA A 24 -3.34 -6.58 -43.92
CA ALA A 24 -4.42 -6.83 -44.88
C ALA A 24 -4.38 -5.71 -45.94
N GLN A 25 -3.71 -5.97 -47.06
CA GLN A 25 -3.42 -4.97 -48.10
C GLN A 25 -4.61 -4.60 -48.99
N GLU A 26 -5.85 -4.86 -48.56
CA GLU A 26 -7.07 -4.45 -49.26
C GLU A 26 -8.11 -3.97 -48.24
N GLY A 27 -8.75 -2.84 -48.55
CA GLY A 27 -9.52 -1.99 -47.65
C GLY A 27 -10.85 -2.53 -47.12
N GLU A 28 -10.89 -3.79 -46.68
CA GLU A 28 -11.98 -4.33 -45.87
C GLU A 28 -11.40 -4.81 -44.53
N ALA A 29 -11.65 -4.05 -43.46
CA ALA A 29 -11.42 -4.49 -42.09
C ALA A 29 -12.46 -5.55 -41.66
N SER A 30 -12.74 -6.54 -42.52
CA SER A 30 -13.63 -7.66 -42.23
C SER A 30 -12.78 -8.85 -41.77
N LEU A 31 -13.03 -9.30 -40.54
CA LEU A 31 -12.36 -10.49 -39.99
C LEU A 31 -12.85 -11.72 -40.74
N LYS A 32 -11.93 -12.56 -41.22
CA LYS A 32 -12.29 -13.84 -41.84
C LYS A 32 -12.80 -14.81 -40.77
N MET A 33 -13.65 -15.75 -41.18
CA MET A 33 -14.15 -16.81 -40.31
C MET A 33 -12.96 -17.61 -39.72
N GLY A 34 -12.73 -17.48 -38.41
CA GLY A 34 -11.59 -18.07 -37.71
C GLY A 34 -10.50 -17.08 -37.26
N GLU A 35 -10.65 -15.78 -37.55
CA GLU A 35 -9.78 -14.72 -37.03
C GLU A 35 -10.29 -14.19 -35.68
N ALA A 36 -9.36 -13.87 -34.77
CA ALA A 36 -9.72 -13.38 -33.44
C ALA A 36 -10.06 -11.89 -33.47
N ALA A 37 -11.30 -11.55 -33.08
CA ALA A 37 -11.76 -10.17 -32.98
C ALA A 37 -11.09 -9.37 -31.86
N VAL A 38 -10.64 -10.04 -30.79
CA VAL A 38 -9.93 -9.41 -29.67
C VAL A 38 -8.87 -10.37 -29.16
N MET A 39 -7.61 -9.92 -29.10
CA MET A 39 -6.53 -10.67 -28.48
C MET A 39 -5.77 -9.79 -27.48
N ARG A 40 -5.44 -10.34 -26.31
CA ARG A 40 -4.68 -9.65 -25.26
C ARG A 40 -3.66 -10.59 -24.63
N ASN A 41 -2.60 -10.03 -24.07
CA ASN A 41 -1.60 -10.75 -23.25
C ASN A 41 -0.86 -11.90 -23.94
N PHE A 42 -0.60 -11.77 -25.24
CA PHE A 42 0.27 -12.66 -26.02
C PHE A 42 1.53 -11.92 -26.44
N LYS A 43 2.57 -12.67 -26.78
CA LYS A 43 3.74 -12.18 -27.52
C LYS A 43 3.80 -12.90 -28.87
N VAL A 44 4.17 -12.16 -29.90
CA VAL A 44 4.44 -12.73 -31.23
C VAL A 44 5.92 -13.11 -31.26
N THR A 45 6.22 -14.35 -31.65
CA THR A 45 7.60 -14.79 -31.87
C THR A 45 8.15 -14.24 -33.19
N ALA A 46 9.47 -14.26 -33.39
CA ALA A 46 10.08 -13.85 -34.65
C ALA A 46 9.53 -14.61 -35.87
N GLY A 47 9.10 -15.86 -35.70
CA GLY A 47 8.44 -16.68 -36.74
C GLY A 47 6.93 -16.46 -36.87
N GLY A 48 6.34 -15.45 -36.23
CA GLY A 48 4.91 -15.13 -36.33
C GLY A 48 3.97 -16.04 -35.50
N ALA A 49 4.51 -16.98 -34.73
CA ALA A 49 3.71 -17.80 -33.82
C ALA A 49 3.31 -17.03 -32.56
N LEU A 50 2.12 -17.30 -32.06
CA LEU A 50 1.58 -16.72 -30.82
C LEU A 50 2.05 -17.53 -29.61
N LYS A 51 2.59 -16.84 -28.60
CA LYS A 51 2.90 -17.44 -27.28
C LYS A 51 2.25 -16.61 -26.19
N LYS A 52 1.77 -17.25 -25.11
CA LYS A 52 1.33 -16.54 -23.90
C LYS A 52 2.51 -15.69 -23.39
N ARG A 53 2.25 -14.41 -23.08
CA ARG A 53 3.27 -13.56 -22.45
C ARG A 53 3.58 -14.14 -21.07
N GLY A 54 4.86 -14.16 -20.68
CA GLY A 54 5.21 -14.49 -19.30
C GLY A 54 4.45 -13.54 -18.36
N GLY A 55 3.86 -14.08 -17.29
CA GLY A 55 3.19 -13.23 -16.31
C GLY A 55 4.17 -12.19 -15.75
N SER A 56 3.64 -11.06 -15.30
CA SER A 56 4.44 -10.11 -14.51
C SER A 56 4.90 -10.84 -13.25
N LYS A 57 6.21 -10.80 -12.96
CA LYS A 57 6.70 -11.22 -11.66
C LYS A 57 6.47 -10.06 -10.69
N ASN A 58 5.84 -10.32 -9.55
CA ASN A 58 5.91 -9.40 -8.43
C ASN A 58 7.38 -9.35 -8.00
N ILE A 59 8.03 -8.22 -8.25
CA ILE A 59 9.31 -7.90 -7.62
C ILE A 59 8.91 -7.31 -6.27
N ALA A 60 9.40 -7.91 -5.18
CA ALA A 60 9.13 -7.43 -3.82
C ALA A 60 9.35 -5.91 -3.74
N GLY A 61 8.48 -5.23 -2.99
CA GLY A 61 8.32 -3.78 -2.96
C GLY A 61 9.63 -3.01 -2.95
N LEU A 62 9.66 -1.92 -3.72
CA LEU A 62 10.73 -0.93 -3.76
C LEU A 62 10.94 -0.35 -2.36
N MET A 63 11.70 -1.03 -1.50
CA MET A 63 12.17 -0.59 -0.18
C MET A 63 11.17 0.30 0.60
N SER A 64 10.20 -0.31 1.30
CA SER A 64 9.24 0.41 2.14
C SER A 64 9.64 0.39 3.61
N GLY A 65 10.86 0.81 3.91
CA GLY A 65 11.33 1.00 5.29
C GLY A 65 11.49 2.48 5.56
N TYR A 66 10.56 3.07 6.31
CA TYR A 66 10.72 4.42 6.84
C TYR A 66 11.47 4.35 8.16
N THR A 67 12.44 5.23 8.35
CA THR A 67 13.09 5.47 9.64
C THR A 67 12.48 6.71 10.28
N VAL A 68 12.16 6.64 11.58
CA VAL A 68 11.71 7.81 12.34
C VAL A 68 12.91 8.48 12.96
N GLU A 69 13.08 9.76 12.67
CA GLU A 69 13.96 10.65 13.41
C GLU A 69 13.09 11.68 14.14
N VAL A 70 13.35 11.84 15.44
CA VAL A 70 12.68 12.86 16.25
C VAL A 70 13.60 14.07 16.30
N ASP A 71 13.09 15.25 15.97
CA ASP A 71 13.84 16.50 16.15
C ASP A 71 14.09 16.71 17.65
N THR A 72 15.36 16.70 18.04
CA THR A 72 15.80 16.97 19.42
C THR A 72 16.28 18.40 19.62
N GLY A 73 16.34 19.22 18.57
CA GLY A 73 16.76 20.62 18.63
C GLY A 73 15.65 21.58 19.03
N THR A 74 14.39 21.16 18.87
CA THR A 74 13.20 21.96 19.15
C THR A 74 12.32 21.23 20.16
N THR A 75 11.85 21.93 21.19
CA THR A 75 10.89 21.37 22.16
C THR A 75 9.64 22.24 22.16
N ASP A 76 8.50 21.61 21.89
CA ASP A 76 7.20 22.26 21.92
C ASP A 76 6.53 22.04 23.28
N VAL A 77 6.04 23.12 23.88
CA VAL A 77 5.22 23.05 25.09
C VAL A 77 3.77 22.80 24.66
N LEU A 78 3.27 21.59 24.91
CA LEU A 78 1.92 21.17 24.48
C LEU A 78 0.82 21.56 25.47
N LEU A 79 1.15 21.63 26.76
CA LEU A 79 0.21 21.94 27.82
C LEU A 79 0.88 22.82 28.87
N THR A 80 0.16 23.86 29.28
CA THR A 80 0.55 24.74 30.39
C THR A 80 -0.63 24.80 31.36
N GLU A 81 -0.38 24.46 32.62
CA GLU A 81 -1.34 24.61 33.70
C GLU A 81 -0.73 25.51 34.78
N GLU A 82 -1.55 26.36 35.41
CA GLU A 82 -1.12 27.18 36.54
C GLU A 82 -1.57 26.50 37.84
N GLN A 83 -0.64 26.31 38.79
CA GLN A 83 -0.84 25.69 40.12
C GLN A 83 -0.78 24.16 40.14
N GLU A 84 -1.87 23.48 40.47
CA GLU A 84 -1.93 22.01 40.54
C GLU A 84 -2.24 21.44 39.16
N SER A 85 -1.43 20.49 38.71
CA SER A 85 -1.64 19.85 37.42
C SER A 85 -2.79 18.84 37.50
N THR A 86 -3.69 18.91 36.52
CA THR A 86 -4.77 17.91 36.32
C THR A 86 -4.54 17.07 35.07
N ALA A 87 -3.39 17.26 34.42
CA ALA A 87 -3.02 16.58 33.19
C ALA A 87 -2.87 15.07 33.38
N ALA A 88 -3.52 14.32 32.50
CA ALA A 88 -3.36 12.89 32.34
C ALA A 88 -3.24 12.58 30.84
N LEU A 89 -2.08 12.07 30.42
CA LEU A 89 -1.76 11.80 29.02
C LEU A 89 -1.52 10.31 28.80
N THR A 90 -2.25 9.69 27.88
CA THR A 90 -1.99 8.30 27.48
C THR A 90 -0.79 8.24 26.55
N MET A 91 0.34 7.71 27.02
CA MET A 91 1.58 7.60 26.27
C MET A 91 1.95 6.15 25.96
N TYR A 92 2.82 5.96 24.96
CA TYR A 92 3.26 4.65 24.49
C TYR A 92 4.79 4.56 24.43
N PRO A 93 5.39 3.40 24.72
CA PRO A 93 6.84 3.26 24.75
C PRO A 93 7.48 3.24 23.35
N ASN A 94 6.74 2.84 22.31
CA ASN A 94 7.28 2.61 20.97
C ASN A 94 6.44 3.28 19.88
N ILE A 95 7.06 3.37 18.70
CA ILE A 95 6.49 3.91 17.47
C ILE A 95 6.85 3.01 16.29
N GLU A 96 5.92 2.82 15.39
CA GLU A 96 6.11 2.11 14.13
C GLU A 96 5.64 2.97 12.95
N VAL A 97 6.26 2.78 11.79
CA VAL A 97 5.88 3.48 10.55
C VAL A 97 5.58 2.46 9.47
N ASP A 98 4.42 2.59 8.85
CA ASP A 98 3.99 1.72 7.77
C ASP A 98 4.66 2.07 6.42
N SER A 99 4.33 1.31 5.39
CA SER A 99 4.88 1.48 4.03
C SER A 99 4.45 2.77 3.32
N VAL A 100 3.57 3.59 3.91
CA VAL A 100 3.12 4.87 3.36
C VAL A 100 3.47 6.07 4.26
N GLY A 101 4.26 5.86 5.32
CA GLY A 101 4.64 6.91 6.27
C GLY A 101 3.63 7.14 7.39
N GLY A 102 2.62 6.28 7.53
CA GLY A 102 1.66 6.31 8.62
C GLY A 102 2.30 5.90 9.94
N ILE A 103 2.22 6.78 10.93
CA ILE A 103 2.76 6.55 12.27
C ILE A 103 1.73 5.80 13.13
N THR A 104 2.15 4.75 13.82
CA THR A 104 1.38 4.03 14.85
C THR A 104 2.16 4.00 16.17
N LEU A 105 1.47 4.23 17.28
CA LEU A 105 2.06 4.09 18.62
C LEU A 105 1.83 2.67 19.13
N THR A 106 2.86 2.03 19.67
CA THR A 106 2.83 0.61 20.03
C THR A 106 3.43 0.32 21.40
N GLY A 107 3.11 -0.85 21.96
CA GLY A 107 3.43 -1.25 23.33
C GLY A 107 2.29 -1.02 24.31
N GLU A 108 2.49 -1.43 25.57
CA GLU A 108 1.49 -1.23 26.63
C GLU A 108 1.40 0.26 26.98
N PRO A 109 0.24 0.91 26.80
CA PRO A 109 0.11 2.32 27.14
C PRO A 109 0.11 2.54 28.65
N ALA A 110 0.53 3.74 29.05
CA ALA A 110 0.43 4.19 30.43
C ALA A 110 -0.21 5.57 30.49
N GLU A 111 -0.95 5.82 31.58
CA GLU A 111 -1.43 7.16 31.90
C GLU A 111 -0.34 7.92 32.65
N VAL A 112 0.15 8.99 32.03
CA VAL A 112 1.23 9.82 32.52
C VAL A 112 0.63 11.08 33.13
N THR A 113 0.96 11.32 34.40
CA THR A 113 0.51 12.45 35.22
C THR A 113 1.73 13.18 35.78
N ALA A 114 1.55 14.38 36.33
CA ALA A 114 2.62 15.15 36.99
C ALA A 114 3.19 14.53 38.30
N SER A 115 2.85 13.27 38.59
CA SER A 115 3.38 12.52 39.74
C SER A 115 4.24 11.33 39.32
N ASN A 116 4.25 10.97 38.03
CA ASN A 116 4.93 9.79 37.51
C ASN A 116 5.70 10.05 36.20
N GLU A 117 5.70 11.29 35.71
CA GLU A 117 6.20 11.73 34.41
C GLU A 117 7.67 11.39 34.18
N ASP A 118 8.50 11.46 35.22
CA ASP A 118 9.94 11.17 35.14
C ASP A 118 10.21 9.74 34.62
N ALA A 119 9.32 8.78 34.90
CA ALA A 119 9.46 7.40 34.46
C ALA A 119 9.16 7.20 32.96
N TYR A 120 8.53 8.18 32.31
CA TYR A 120 8.03 8.08 30.95
C TYR A 120 8.75 9.00 29.96
N ILE A 121 9.88 9.60 30.36
CA ILE A 121 10.73 10.37 29.44
C ILE A 121 11.14 9.48 28.26
N GLY A 122 10.94 9.99 27.05
CA GLY A 122 11.21 9.31 25.80
C GLY A 122 10.04 8.51 25.22
N TRP A 123 8.91 8.41 25.95
CA TRP A 123 7.67 7.82 25.43
C TRP A 123 7.01 8.75 24.41
N TYR A 124 6.06 8.20 23.65
CA TYR A 124 5.39 8.88 22.56
C TYR A 124 3.94 9.19 22.91
N TYR A 125 3.52 10.41 22.59
CA TYR A 125 2.16 10.89 22.77
C TYR A 125 1.59 11.35 21.44
N ARG A 126 0.33 11.01 21.16
CA ARG A 126 -0.40 11.55 20.00
C ARG A 126 -1.31 12.66 20.45
N HIS A 127 -1.03 13.87 19.96
CA HIS A 127 -1.85 15.03 20.27
C HIS A 127 -3.12 15.06 19.41
N SER A 128 -4.08 15.90 19.80
CA SER A 128 -5.40 16.03 19.18
C SER A 128 -5.36 16.55 17.73
N ASP A 129 -4.28 17.22 17.34
CA ASP A 129 -3.99 17.63 15.96
C ASP A 129 -3.49 16.48 15.05
N GLY A 130 -3.27 15.30 15.63
CA GLY A 130 -2.76 14.12 14.94
C GLY A 130 -1.24 14.01 14.88
N LEU A 131 -0.50 15.01 15.35
CA LEU A 131 0.96 14.97 15.47
C LEU A 131 1.39 14.07 16.62
N VAL A 132 2.61 13.53 16.50
CA VAL A 132 3.20 12.65 17.48
C VAL A 132 4.44 13.30 18.06
N TYR A 133 4.51 13.34 19.38
CA TYR A 133 5.56 13.98 20.15
C TYR A 133 6.29 12.95 20.99
N LYS A 134 7.61 13.11 21.09
CA LYS A 134 8.42 12.37 22.07
C LYS A 134 8.49 13.20 23.34
N PHE A 135 8.09 12.60 24.45
CA PHE A 135 8.03 13.27 25.74
C PHE A 135 9.42 13.55 26.30
N THR A 136 9.70 14.79 26.67
CA THR A 136 11.00 15.24 27.20
C THR A 136 10.95 15.60 28.69
N GLY A 137 9.78 15.51 29.33
CA GLY A 137 9.57 15.92 30.72
C GLY A 137 8.72 17.19 30.85
N VAL A 138 8.53 17.63 32.08
CA VAL A 138 7.80 18.86 32.45
C VAL A 138 8.81 19.96 32.80
N THR A 139 8.54 21.18 32.36
CA THR A 139 9.32 22.36 32.74
C THR A 139 8.48 23.21 33.69
N THR A 140 9.05 23.53 34.86
CA THR A 140 8.47 24.45 35.86
C THR A 140 8.85 25.89 35.61
#